data_AF-A0A7S2MY08-F1
#
_entry.id   AF-A0A7S2MY08-F1
#
_cell.length_a   1.000
_cell.length_b   1.000
_cell.length_c   1.000
_cell.angle_alpha   90.00
_cell.angle_beta   90.00
_cell.angle_gamma   90.00
#
_symmetry.space_group_name_H-M   'P 1'
#
loop_
_entity.id
_entity.type
_entity.pdbx_description
1 polymer ?
#
loop_
_entity_poly.entity_id
_entity_poly.type
_entity_poly.pdbx_seq_one_letter_code
_entity_poly.pdbx_strand_id
1 'polypeptide(L)'
;SALLYLSGVAARGAPRRLGSTPSVDRVTQPASAAPTGIVLVSRTYVPYNADTAAYGMGACEQIAYDPVEKYAYAISEKGYVNVVDFGTPTEPAVTAHGIALSGHALTDVEVCGGKLFVSMAGS
;
A
#
# COMPACT_ATOMS: atom_id res chain seq x y z
N SER A 1 -10.37 -24.98 2.10
CA SER A 1 -9.91 -23.79 1.35
C SER A 1 -11.11 -22.97 0.95
N ALA A 2 -11.17 -21.69 1.30
CA ALA A 2 -12.27 -20.81 0.92
C ALA A 2 -11.69 -19.51 0.33
N LEU A 3 -12.12 -19.17 -0.89
CA LEU A 3 -11.82 -17.92 -1.58
C LEU A 3 -13.05 -17.01 -1.42
N LEU A 4 -12.86 -15.75 -1.03
CA LEU A 4 -13.94 -14.78 -0.89
C LEU A 4 -13.62 -13.52 -1.71
N TYR A 5 -14.56 -13.09 -2.55
CA TYR A 5 -14.50 -11.90 -3.41
C TYR A 5 -15.57 -10.91 -2.97
N LEU A 6 -15.25 -9.64 -2.71
CA LEU A 6 -16.28 -8.60 -2.57
C LEU A 6 -15.79 -7.19 -2.94
N SER A 7 -16.69 -6.45 -3.59
CA SER A 7 -16.58 -5.04 -4.04
C SER A 7 -17.33 -4.09 -3.10
N GLY A 8 -16.79 -2.90 -2.80
CA GLY A 8 -17.49 -1.87 -2.02
C GLY A 8 -16.73 -0.53 -1.93
N VAL A 9 -17.45 0.54 -1.59
CA VAL A 9 -17.08 1.97 -1.80
C VAL A 9 -16.34 2.58 -0.59
N ALA A 10 -15.32 3.44 -0.82
CA ALA A 10 -14.49 4.06 0.21
C ALA A 10 -14.85 5.54 0.52
N ALA A 11 -14.74 5.95 1.79
CA ALA A 11 -14.86 7.34 2.26
C ALA A 11 -13.50 7.88 2.79
N ARG A 12 -13.17 9.14 2.48
CA ARG A 12 -11.85 9.79 2.75
C ARG A 12 -11.77 10.49 4.11
N GLY A 13 -10.69 10.23 4.87
CA GLY A 13 -10.25 11.03 6.03
C GLY A 13 -9.10 12.00 5.69
N ALA A 14 -9.03 13.15 6.37
CA ALA A 14 -8.10 14.26 6.06
C ALA A 14 -6.69 14.06 6.67
N PRO A 15 -5.60 14.37 5.94
CA PRO A 15 -4.26 13.90 6.34
C PRO A 15 -3.38 15.09 6.91
N ARG A 16 -2.61 14.84 8.01
CA ARG A 16 -1.71 15.81 8.72
C ARG A 16 -0.31 15.96 8.08
N ARG A 17 0.23 17.19 8.03
CA ARG A 17 1.47 17.59 7.31
C ARG A 17 2.77 17.02 7.94
N LEU A 18 3.56 16.26 7.18
CA LEU A 18 4.92 15.78 7.53
C LEU A 18 5.98 16.34 6.57
N GLY A 19 7.23 16.40 7.06
CA GLY A 19 8.38 17.20 6.57
C GLY A 19 8.74 17.15 5.07
N SER A 20 9.61 18.09 4.69
CA SER A 20 10.03 18.41 3.32
C SER A 20 10.53 17.21 2.54
N THR A 21 10.10 17.09 1.28
CA THR A 21 10.45 16.01 0.35
C THR A 21 11.77 16.32 -0.36
N PRO A 22 12.68 15.34 -0.59
CA PRO A 22 13.81 15.50 -1.50
C PRO A 22 13.35 15.60 -2.97
N SER A 23 13.90 16.55 -3.75
CA SER A 23 13.65 16.68 -5.19
C SER A 23 14.81 16.14 -6.03
N VAL A 24 14.52 15.49 -7.16
CA VAL A 24 15.50 15.19 -8.22
C VAL A 24 14.98 15.71 -9.55
N ASP A 25 15.85 16.38 -10.30
CA ASP A 25 15.51 17.16 -11.50
C ASP A 25 15.20 16.30 -12.74
N ARG A 26 14.41 16.86 -13.65
CA ARG A 26 13.90 16.22 -14.88
C ARG A 26 14.89 16.44 -16.04
N VAL A 27 15.33 15.37 -16.71
CA VAL A 27 16.10 15.48 -17.98
C VAL A 27 15.36 14.74 -19.10
N THR A 28 15.02 15.47 -20.17
CA THR A 28 14.34 14.98 -21.39
C THR A 28 15.32 14.28 -22.34
N GLN A 29 15.11 13.00 -22.66
CA GLN A 29 15.86 12.28 -23.71
C GLN A 29 15.05 11.15 -24.40
N PRO A 30 15.45 10.70 -25.61
CA PRO A 30 14.63 9.86 -26.51
C PRO A 30 14.56 8.38 -26.09
N ALA A 31 13.61 7.64 -26.69
CA ALA A 31 13.05 6.34 -26.29
C ALA A 31 13.99 5.11 -26.12
N SER A 32 15.31 5.27 -26.11
CA SER A 32 16.27 4.26 -25.63
C SER A 32 16.87 4.59 -24.25
N ALA A 33 16.45 5.69 -23.64
CA ALA A 33 17.03 6.24 -22.43
C ALA A 33 16.56 5.51 -21.16
N ALA A 34 17.53 5.12 -20.33
CA ALA A 34 17.29 4.66 -18.96
C ALA A 34 16.50 5.72 -18.15
N PRO A 35 15.74 5.33 -17.12
CA PRO A 35 15.04 6.27 -16.24
C PRO A 35 16.01 7.35 -15.72
N THR A 36 15.77 8.62 -16.05
CA THR A 36 16.68 9.73 -15.73
C THR A 36 16.37 10.39 -14.38
N GLY A 37 15.25 10.04 -13.75
CA GLY A 37 14.84 10.55 -12.45
C GLY A 37 13.48 10.03 -12.00
N ILE A 38 13.10 10.35 -10.76
CA ILE A 38 11.81 10.01 -10.15
C ILE A 38 11.18 11.29 -9.63
N VAL A 39 9.97 11.62 -10.09
CA VAL A 39 9.21 12.75 -9.56
C VAL A 39 8.18 12.21 -8.58
N LEU A 40 8.18 12.72 -7.35
CA LEU A 40 7.10 12.42 -6.40
C LEU A 40 5.81 13.08 -6.91
N VAL A 41 4.87 12.28 -7.41
CA VAL A 41 3.56 12.76 -7.86
C VAL A 41 2.66 13.07 -6.66
N SER A 42 2.62 12.17 -5.69
CA SER A 42 1.75 12.28 -4.52
C SER A 42 2.25 11.35 -3.40
N ARG A 43 1.66 11.51 -2.22
CA ARG A 43 1.84 10.60 -1.09
C ARG A 43 0.57 10.56 -0.28
N THR A 44 0.29 9.41 0.31
CA THR A 44 -0.73 9.25 1.33
C THR A 44 -0.09 8.68 2.59
N TYR A 45 -0.80 8.75 3.70
CA TYR A 45 -0.31 8.25 4.98
C TYR A 45 -1.39 7.39 5.59
N VAL A 46 -0.99 6.19 6.02
CA VAL A 46 -1.87 5.31 6.76
C VAL A 46 -1.93 5.81 8.19
N PRO A 47 -3.09 6.30 8.66
CA PRO A 47 -3.21 6.80 10.02
C PRO A 47 -3.05 5.64 11.01
N TYR A 48 -2.32 5.88 12.09
CA TYR A 48 -2.31 4.93 13.20
C TYR A 48 -3.72 4.81 13.79
N ASN A 49 -4.19 3.58 13.90
CA ASN A 49 -5.41 3.23 14.59
C ASN A 49 -5.12 1.94 15.37
N ALA A 50 -5.42 1.93 16.67
CA ALA A 50 -5.16 0.78 17.54
C ALA A 50 -5.95 -0.46 17.12
N ASP A 51 -7.13 -0.27 16.52
CA ASP A 51 -8.07 -1.34 16.16
C ASP A 51 -7.80 -1.92 14.77
N THR A 52 -7.19 -1.14 13.88
CA THR A 52 -6.86 -1.54 12.49
C THR A 52 -5.36 -1.52 12.22
N ALA A 53 -4.56 -1.44 13.29
CA ALA A 53 -3.10 -1.49 13.36
C ALA A 53 -2.38 -1.23 12.04
N ALA A 54 -2.46 0.01 11.52
CA ALA A 54 -1.84 0.44 10.27
C ALA A 54 -0.44 -0.17 10.07
N TYR A 55 0.48 0.09 10.99
CA TYR A 55 1.75 -0.62 11.10
C TYR A 55 2.08 -0.92 12.58
N GLY A 56 1.13 -0.70 13.49
CA GLY A 56 1.39 -0.56 14.92
C GLY A 56 2.41 0.54 15.23
N MET A 57 3.25 0.30 16.24
CA MET A 57 4.52 1.03 16.49
C MET A 57 5.66 0.59 15.55
N GLY A 58 5.40 -0.27 14.56
CA GLY A 58 6.38 -0.89 13.68
C GLY A 58 6.51 -0.21 12.31
N ALA A 59 7.29 -0.84 11.43
CA ALA A 59 7.51 -0.41 10.04
C ALA A 59 6.60 -1.19 9.07
N CYS A 60 6.53 -0.70 7.83
CA CYS A 60 6.05 -1.51 6.71
C CYS A 60 7.13 -2.54 6.35
N GLU A 61 6.77 -3.82 6.31
CA GLU A 61 7.73 -4.91 6.02
C GLU A 61 7.83 -5.19 4.53
N GLN A 62 6.68 -5.23 3.84
CA GLN A 62 6.64 -5.47 2.40
C GLN A 62 5.40 -4.84 1.77
N ILE A 63 5.52 -4.56 0.46
CA ILE A 63 4.44 -4.04 -0.38
C ILE A 63 4.28 -4.89 -1.63
N ALA A 64 3.03 -5.04 -2.09
CA ALA A 64 2.69 -5.57 -3.40
C ALA A 64 1.75 -4.60 -4.11
N TYR A 65 1.93 -4.41 -5.41
CA TYR A 65 1.08 -3.55 -6.23
C TYR A 65 0.28 -4.38 -7.23
N ASP A 66 -1.04 -4.19 -7.26
CA ASP A 66 -1.90 -4.73 -8.30
C ASP A 66 -2.03 -3.71 -9.44
N PRO A 67 -1.42 -3.98 -10.61
CA PRO A 67 -1.48 -3.07 -11.74
C PRO A 67 -2.82 -3.09 -12.47
N VAL A 68 -3.73 -4.04 -12.20
CA VAL A 68 -5.05 -4.11 -12.80
C VAL A 68 -6.00 -3.22 -12.00
N GLU A 69 -6.17 -3.50 -10.72
CA GLU A 69 -7.10 -2.78 -9.83
C GLU A 69 -6.52 -1.48 -9.27
N LYS A 70 -5.23 -1.23 -9.47
CA LYS A 70 -4.49 -0.04 -9.00
C LYS A 70 -4.43 0.07 -7.48
N TYR A 71 -4.39 -1.05 -6.76
CA TYR A 71 -4.19 -1.07 -5.31
C TYR A 71 -2.75 -1.39 -4.93
N ALA A 72 -2.26 -0.76 -3.86
CA ALA A 72 -1.07 -1.20 -3.15
C ALA A 72 -1.47 -1.85 -1.82
N TYR A 73 -0.93 -3.04 -1.57
CA TYR A 73 -1.08 -3.81 -0.34
C TYR A 73 0.19 -3.68 0.47
N ALA A 74 0.09 -3.17 1.69
CA ALA A 74 1.23 -2.98 2.58
C ALA A 74 1.02 -3.75 3.89
N ILE A 75 1.96 -4.60 4.25
CA ILE A 75 1.87 -5.48 5.43
C ILE A 75 2.83 -5.06 6.53
N SER A 76 2.54 -5.52 7.75
CA SER A 76 3.44 -5.41 8.90
C SER A 76 3.33 -6.64 9.81
N GLU A 77 4.24 -6.74 10.77
CA GLU A 77 4.21 -7.75 11.83
C GLU A 77 2.95 -7.68 12.74
N LYS A 78 2.06 -6.70 12.56
CA LYS A 78 0.84 -6.55 13.35
C LYS A 78 -0.37 -7.32 12.83
N GLY A 79 -0.21 -8.08 11.74
CA GLY A 79 -1.30 -8.91 11.24
C GLY A 79 -2.40 -8.12 10.57
N TYR A 80 -2.05 -6.96 9.98
CA TYR A 80 -2.98 -6.16 9.20
C TYR A 80 -2.40 -5.85 7.83
N VAL A 81 -3.23 -6.01 6.79
CA VAL A 81 -2.93 -5.62 5.41
C VAL A 81 -3.60 -4.29 5.14
N ASN A 82 -2.81 -3.25 4.88
CA ASN A 82 -3.35 -1.96 4.42
C ASN A 82 -3.56 -1.99 2.93
N VAL A 83 -4.66 -1.36 2.49
CA VAL A 83 -4.99 -1.25 1.08
C VAL A 83 -5.08 0.22 0.71
N VAL A 84 -4.20 0.64 -0.20
CA VAL A 84 -4.13 2.01 -0.71
C VAL A 84 -4.55 2.04 -2.17
N ASP A 85 -5.54 2.88 -2.48
CA ASP A 85 -6.03 3.16 -3.83
C ASP A 85 -5.11 4.14 -4.56
N PHE A 86 -4.59 3.72 -5.72
CA PHE A 86 -3.81 4.53 -6.65
C PHE A 86 -4.51 4.71 -8.02
N GLY A 87 -5.81 4.44 -8.11
CA GLY A 87 -6.61 4.66 -9.31
C GLY A 87 -6.57 6.10 -9.81
N THR A 88 -6.41 7.06 -8.88
CA THR A 88 -6.01 8.44 -9.19
C THR A 88 -4.61 8.73 -8.63
N PRO A 89 -3.54 8.66 -9.45
CA PRO A 89 -2.16 8.76 -8.95
C PRO A 89 -1.82 10.07 -8.24
N THR A 90 -2.54 11.16 -8.51
CA THR A 90 -2.35 12.46 -7.84
C THR A 90 -2.99 12.53 -6.46
N GLU A 91 -3.90 11.60 -6.13
CA GLU A 91 -4.67 11.63 -4.89
C GLU A 91 -4.88 10.23 -4.29
N PRO A 92 -3.80 9.51 -3.93
CA PRO A 92 -3.92 8.17 -3.36
C PRO A 92 -4.64 8.20 -2.02
N ALA A 93 -5.46 7.18 -1.76
CA ALA A 93 -6.31 7.11 -0.59
C ALA A 93 -6.18 5.77 0.13
N VAL A 94 -6.00 5.82 1.44
CA VAL A 94 -6.10 4.63 2.29
C VAL A 94 -7.57 4.23 2.32
N THR A 95 -7.84 2.99 1.97
CA THR A 95 -9.21 2.49 1.84
C THR A 95 -9.67 1.84 3.14
N ALA A 96 -10.98 1.58 3.23
CA ALA A 96 -11.55 0.77 4.30
C ALA A 96 -11.37 -0.74 4.08
N HIS A 97 -10.73 -1.18 2.98
CA HIS A 97 -10.55 -2.59 2.62
C HIS A 97 -9.42 -3.29 3.36
N GLY A 98 -8.89 -2.67 4.42
CA GLY A 98 -7.82 -3.30 5.18
C GLY A 98 -8.26 -4.62 5.82
N ILE A 99 -7.33 -5.56 5.93
CA ILE A 99 -7.63 -6.95 6.31
C ILE A 99 -6.87 -7.29 7.58
N ALA A 100 -7.60 -7.64 8.64
CA ALA A 100 -7.01 -8.20 9.86
C ALA A 100 -6.86 -9.73 9.72
N LEU A 101 -5.65 -10.23 9.90
CA LEU A 101 -5.30 -11.65 9.89
C LEU A 101 -5.00 -12.12 11.31
N SER A 102 -5.96 -11.91 12.22
CA SER A 102 -5.97 -12.41 13.60
C SER A 102 -4.72 -12.10 14.44
N GLY A 103 -4.00 -11.03 14.11
CA GLY A 103 -2.79 -10.61 14.84
C GLY A 103 -1.55 -11.46 14.57
N HIS A 104 -1.57 -12.37 13.58
CA HIS A 104 -0.38 -13.09 13.15
C HIS A 104 0.61 -12.15 12.47
N ALA A 105 1.90 -12.28 12.77
CA ALA A 105 2.92 -11.51 12.05
C ALA A 105 2.91 -11.89 10.56
N LEU A 106 2.85 -10.89 9.68
CA LEU A 106 2.87 -11.09 8.24
C LEU A 106 4.30 -10.93 7.74
N THR A 107 4.76 -11.86 6.91
CA THR A 107 6.14 -11.87 6.42
C THR A 107 6.23 -11.50 4.95
N ASP A 108 5.24 -11.91 4.14
CA ASP A 108 5.26 -11.70 2.71
C ASP A 108 3.86 -11.37 2.15
N VAL A 109 3.83 -10.59 1.08
CA VAL A 109 2.64 -10.23 0.29
C VAL A 109 2.99 -10.19 -1.19
N GLU A 110 2.17 -10.86 -2.02
CA GLU A 110 2.34 -10.89 -3.48
C GLU A 110 1.00 -10.85 -4.21
N VAL A 111 0.96 -10.19 -5.37
CA VAL A 111 -0.18 -10.22 -6.28
C VAL A 111 0.16 -11.12 -7.47
N CYS A 112 -0.59 -12.19 -7.67
CA CYS A 112 -0.41 -13.11 -8.79
C CYS A 112 -1.76 -13.66 -9.29
N GLY A 113 -1.98 -13.59 -10.61
CA GLY A 113 -3.19 -14.14 -11.24
C GLY A 113 -4.50 -13.53 -10.72
N GLY A 114 -4.52 -12.23 -10.39
CA GLY A 114 -5.68 -11.55 -9.82
C GLY A 114 -6.02 -12.01 -8.40
N LYS A 115 -5.02 -12.49 -7.66
CA LYS A 115 -5.14 -12.92 -6.26
C LYS A 115 -4.05 -12.28 -5.42
N LEU A 116 -4.38 -12.00 -4.17
CA LEU A 116 -3.44 -11.58 -3.15
C LEU A 116 -3.03 -12.81 -2.33
N PHE A 117 -1.73 -13.06 -2.26
CA PHE A 117 -1.13 -14.06 -1.38
C PHE A 117 -0.47 -13.35 -0.21
N VAL A 118 -0.71 -13.83 1.01
CA VAL A 118 -0.13 -13.28 2.23
C VAL A 118 0.44 -14.43 3.06
N SER A 119 1.72 -14.36 3.39
CA SER A 119 2.40 -15.30 4.28
C SER A 119 2.34 -14.82 5.71
N MET A 120 2.09 -15.76 6.62
CA MET A 120 2.09 -15.53 8.06
C MET A 120 3.27 -16.29 8.67
N ALA A 121 3.92 -15.70 9.67
CA ALA A 121 4.94 -16.38 10.45
C ALA A 121 4.33 -17.65 11.09
N GLY A 122 5.02 -18.78 10.92
CA GLY A 122 4.64 -20.03 11.57
C GLY A 122 4.77 -19.91 13.09
N SER A 123 3.76 -20.41 13.81
CA SER A 123 3.75 -20.49 15.28
C SER A 123 4.71 -21.55 15.82
#